data_AF-A0A9D6TWC7-F1
#
_entry.id   AF-A0A9D6TWC7-F1
#
_cell.length_a   1.000
_cell.length_b   1.000
_cell.length_c   1.000
_cell.angle_alpha   90.00
_cell.angle_beta   90.00
_cell.angle_gamma   90.00
#
_symmetry.space_group_name_H-M   'P 1'
#
loop_
_entity.id
_entity.type
_entity.pdbx_description
1 polymer ?
#
loop_
_entity_poly.entity_id
_entity_poly.type
_entity_poly.pdbx_seq_one_letter_code
_entity_poly.pdbx_strand_id
1 'polypeptide(L)'
;MSSPEHWRGPIIDAHSQVDRDTDIEKVIPLMDRAGVSTTILATRFERPVEDILAYANRHGERIVPALKIKTGAYMRGNPSFQEMVTAQLTGTKFGAMPEVIMWHEAKGTVAGKAVIAPDDSRVAFLVDIAKQNGWPFIAHIEFAGAGVTRRTS
;
A
#
# COMPACT_ATOMS: atom_id res chain seq x y z
N MET A 1 14.99 -9.30 -39.05
CA MET A 1 15.17 -9.18 -37.59
C MET A 1 13.79 -9.19 -36.98
N SER A 2 13.41 -10.26 -36.27
CA SER A 2 12.15 -10.32 -35.53
C SER A 2 12.27 -9.40 -34.31
N SER A 3 11.33 -8.47 -34.13
CA SER A 3 11.21 -7.71 -32.86
C SER A 3 11.13 -8.70 -31.69
N PRO A 4 11.79 -8.42 -30.55
CA PRO A 4 11.61 -9.23 -29.36
C PRO A 4 10.12 -9.24 -29.01
N GLU A 5 9.54 -10.42 -28.82
CA GLU A 5 8.14 -10.55 -28.43
C GLU A 5 7.97 -9.89 -27.05
N HIS A 6 7.31 -8.73 -27.03
CA HIS A 6 6.93 -8.06 -25.79
C HIS A 6 5.90 -8.90 -25.03
N TRP A 7 5.97 -8.87 -23.70
CA TRP A 7 5.01 -9.50 -22.79
C TRP A 7 3.57 -9.17 -23.19
N ARG A 8 2.72 -10.19 -23.36
CA ARG A 8 1.30 -10.07 -23.74
C ARG A 8 0.32 -10.48 -22.64
N GLY A 9 0.83 -10.81 -21.46
CA GLY A 9 -0.01 -11.19 -20.32
C GLY A 9 -0.60 -9.98 -19.59
N PRO A 10 -1.59 -10.18 -18.71
CA PRO A 10 -2.14 -9.10 -17.88
C PRO A 10 -1.04 -8.46 -17.04
N ILE A 11 -0.95 -7.12 -17.05
CA ILE A 11 -0.11 -6.38 -16.10
C ILE A 11 -0.90 -6.17 -14.81
N ILE A 12 -0.36 -6.63 -13.69
CA ILE A 12 -0.94 -6.38 -12.35
C ILE A 12 -0.10 -5.29 -11.69
N ASP A 13 -0.74 -4.19 -11.33
CA ASP A 13 -0.15 -3.17 -10.49
C ASP A 13 -0.22 -3.60 -9.02
N ALA A 14 0.95 -3.95 -8.48
CA ALA A 14 1.08 -4.49 -7.13
C ALA A 14 0.80 -3.43 -6.05
N HIS A 15 0.87 -2.14 -6.34
CA HIS A 15 0.51 -1.10 -5.37
C HIS A 15 0.34 0.27 -6.02
N SER A 16 -0.86 0.83 -5.88
CA SER A 16 -1.17 2.21 -6.21
C SER A 16 -1.90 2.93 -5.08
N GLN A 17 -1.85 4.26 -5.11
CA GLN A 17 -2.47 5.13 -4.12
C GLN A 17 -3.29 6.22 -4.79
N VAL A 18 -4.43 6.55 -4.17
CA VAL A 18 -5.28 7.66 -4.62
C VAL A 18 -5.65 8.56 -3.43
N ASP A 19 -5.49 9.87 -3.60
CA ASP A 19 -5.89 10.88 -2.61
C ASP A 19 -7.21 11.56 -3.00
N ARG A 20 -7.59 12.58 -2.23
CA ARG A 20 -8.84 13.32 -2.42
C ARG A 20 -8.85 14.22 -3.66
N ASP A 21 -7.66 14.63 -4.12
CA ASP A 21 -7.51 15.59 -5.23
C ASP A 21 -7.46 14.85 -6.57
N THR A 22 -7.39 13.51 -6.51
CA THR A 22 -7.46 12.62 -7.67
C THR A 22 -8.88 12.10 -7.89
N ASP A 23 -9.43 12.38 -9.07
CA ASP A 23 -10.69 11.81 -9.53
C ASP A 23 -10.55 10.28 -9.71
N ILE A 24 -11.26 9.52 -8.87
CA ILE A 24 -11.17 8.05 -8.85
C ILE A 24 -11.76 7.42 -10.11
N GLU A 25 -12.69 8.10 -10.78
CA GLU A 25 -13.30 7.58 -12.01
C GLU A 25 -12.29 7.54 -13.17
N LYS A 26 -11.13 8.21 -13.03
CA LYS A 26 -10.03 8.13 -13.99
C LYS A 26 -9.14 6.90 -13.81
N VAL A 27 -9.23 6.16 -12.71
CA VAL A 27 -8.34 5.03 -12.41
C VAL A 27 -8.45 3.94 -13.49
N ILE A 28 -9.65 3.43 -13.76
CA ILE A 28 -9.86 2.39 -14.79
C ILE A 28 -9.44 2.86 -16.20
N PRO A 29 -9.84 4.04 -16.69
CA PRO A 29 -9.36 4.56 -17.98
C PRO A 29 -7.82 4.67 -18.08
N LEU A 30 -7.13 5.03 -16.99
CA LEU A 30 -5.67 5.08 -16.95
C LEU A 30 -5.07 3.67 -16.97
N MET A 31 -5.65 2.73 -16.23
CA MET A 31 -5.25 1.33 -16.26
C MET A 31 -5.38 0.74 -17.66
N ASP A 32 -6.52 0.96 -18.34
CA ASP A 32 -6.77 0.47 -19.70
C ASP A 32 -5.73 1.02 -20.69
N ARG A 33 -5.41 2.32 -20.61
CA ARG A 33 -4.39 2.95 -21.45
C ARG A 33 -2.98 2.39 -21.19
N ALA A 34 -2.68 2.04 -19.94
CA ALA A 34 -1.39 1.49 -19.53
C ALA A 34 -1.29 -0.04 -19.72
N GLY A 35 -2.38 -0.71 -20.13
CA GLY A 35 -2.43 -2.17 -20.23
C GLY A 35 -2.48 -2.89 -18.88
N VAL A 36 -2.89 -2.20 -17.82
CA VAL A 36 -3.02 -2.75 -16.46
C VAL A 36 -4.38 -3.41 -16.28
N SER A 37 -4.39 -4.71 -15.97
CA SER A 37 -5.62 -5.47 -15.76
C SER A 37 -6.16 -5.31 -14.34
N THR A 38 -5.28 -5.28 -13.33
CA THR A 38 -5.71 -5.27 -11.92
C THR A 38 -4.74 -4.42 -11.11
N THR A 39 -5.25 -3.68 -10.14
CA THR A 39 -4.42 -2.90 -9.21
C THR A 39 -4.82 -3.19 -7.77
N ILE A 40 -3.83 -3.30 -6.90
CA ILE A 40 -4.04 -3.13 -5.45
C ILE A 40 -4.07 -1.63 -5.18
N LEU A 41 -5.20 -1.10 -4.72
CA LEU A 41 -5.43 0.34 -4.57
C LEU A 41 -5.69 0.68 -3.09
N ALA A 42 -4.88 1.60 -2.56
CA ALA A 42 -5.04 2.14 -1.22
C ALA A 42 -5.40 3.62 -1.25
N THR A 43 -6.04 4.12 -0.19
CA THR A 43 -6.27 5.55 -0.03
C THR A 43 -5.08 6.26 0.61
N ARG A 44 -4.87 7.51 0.22
CA ARG A 44 -3.86 8.41 0.78
C ARG A 44 -4.52 9.64 1.38
N PHE A 45 -3.86 10.22 2.37
CA PHE A 45 -4.22 11.50 3.00
C PHE A 45 -5.67 11.53 3.48
N GLU A 46 -6.45 12.51 3.04
CA GLU A 46 -7.81 12.77 3.49
C GLU A 46 -8.87 11.92 2.79
N ARG A 47 -8.49 11.06 1.84
CA ARG A 47 -9.49 10.23 1.16
C ARG A 47 -10.06 9.15 2.11
N PRO A 48 -11.40 9.03 2.24
CA PRO A 48 -12.05 7.98 3.02
C PRO A 48 -11.86 6.60 2.39
N VAL A 49 -11.77 5.54 3.19
CA VAL A 49 -11.62 4.16 2.67
C VAL A 49 -12.88 3.68 1.95
N GLU A 50 -14.03 4.22 2.34
CA GLU A 50 -15.34 3.94 1.79
C GLU A 50 -15.40 4.22 0.28
N ASP A 51 -14.68 5.23 -0.19
CA ASP A 51 -14.57 5.56 -1.61
C ASP A 51 -13.98 4.41 -2.43
N ILE A 52 -12.84 3.86 -1.99
CA ILE A 52 -12.18 2.77 -2.72
C ILE A 52 -12.94 1.46 -2.60
N LEU A 53 -13.66 1.25 -1.49
CA LEU A 53 -14.50 0.08 -1.29
C LEU A 53 -15.72 0.12 -2.21
N ALA A 54 -16.38 1.28 -2.30
CA ALA A 54 -17.47 1.49 -3.24
C ALA A 54 -16.99 1.37 -4.69
N TYR A 55 -15.79 1.88 -5.00
CA TYR A 55 -15.19 1.77 -6.32
C TYR A 55 -14.84 0.31 -6.67
N ALA A 56 -14.19 -0.41 -5.75
CA ALA A 56 -13.88 -1.82 -5.91
C ALA A 56 -15.14 -2.68 -6.07
N ASN A 57 -16.22 -2.39 -5.36
CA ASN A 57 -17.48 -3.10 -5.53
C ASN A 57 -18.07 -2.94 -6.94
N ARG A 58 -17.85 -1.79 -7.60
CA ARG A 58 -18.24 -1.57 -9.00
C ARG A 58 -17.28 -2.22 -10.01
N HIS A 59 -16.04 -2.52 -9.60
CA HIS A 59 -14.94 -2.94 -10.47
C HIS A 59 -14.14 -4.12 -9.89
N GLY A 60 -14.82 -5.12 -9.32
CA GLY A 60 -14.22 -6.12 -8.42
C GLY A 60 -13.09 -6.98 -9.02
N GLU A 61 -13.05 -7.16 -10.33
CA GLU A 61 -11.96 -7.88 -11.01
C GLU A 61 -10.74 -6.99 -11.33
N ARG A 62 -10.93 -5.67 -11.26
CA ARG A 62 -9.94 -4.67 -11.64
C ARG A 62 -9.29 -4.01 -10.42
N ILE A 63 -10.02 -3.86 -9.31
CA ILE A 63 -9.55 -3.15 -8.12
C ILE A 63 -9.58 -4.08 -6.91
N VAL A 64 -8.40 -4.32 -6.33
CA VAL A 64 -8.27 -4.96 -5.01
C VAL A 64 -8.08 -3.86 -3.96
N PRO A 65 -9.08 -3.58 -3.11
CA PRO A 65 -8.96 -2.52 -2.12
C PRO A 65 -8.01 -2.95 -1.00
N ALA A 66 -7.03 -2.10 -0.71
CA ALA A 66 -6.09 -2.27 0.39
C ALA A 66 -6.48 -1.41 1.60
N LEU A 67 -6.09 -1.86 2.80
CA LEU A 67 -6.24 -1.08 4.03
C LEU A 67 -5.57 0.31 3.91
N LYS A 68 -5.97 1.24 4.78
CA LYS A 68 -5.29 2.51 5.00
C LYS A 68 -4.47 2.45 6.27
N ILE A 69 -3.16 2.30 6.13
CA ILE A 69 -2.24 2.20 7.29
C ILE A 69 -1.26 3.37 7.39
N LYS A 70 -0.89 3.98 6.26
CA LYS A 70 0.17 5.00 6.16
C LYS A 70 -0.32 6.33 6.73
N THR A 71 -0.33 6.42 8.05
CA THR A 71 -0.89 7.51 8.86
C THR A 71 0.17 8.07 9.81
N GLY A 72 -0.07 9.26 10.36
CA GLY A 72 0.80 9.80 11.41
C GLY A 72 0.86 8.90 12.65
N ALA A 73 -0.22 8.18 12.98
CA ALA A 73 -0.25 7.22 14.08
C ALA A 73 0.74 6.07 13.84
N TYR A 74 0.74 5.50 12.63
CA TYR A 74 1.72 4.49 12.23
C TYR A 74 3.15 5.03 12.35
N MET A 75 3.43 6.19 11.74
CA MET A 75 4.80 6.75 11.71
C MET A 75 5.34 7.08 13.11
N ARG A 76 4.47 7.54 14.03
CA ARG A 76 4.85 7.93 15.40
C ARG A 76 4.76 6.81 16.43
N GLY A 77 4.32 5.61 16.06
CA GLY A 77 4.15 4.51 17.02
C GLY A 77 3.00 4.75 18.02
N ASN A 78 1.95 5.46 17.61
CA ASN A 78 0.83 5.75 18.51
C ASN A 78 -0.02 4.48 18.72
N PRO A 79 -0.42 4.15 19.96
CA PRO A 79 -1.32 3.03 20.26
C PRO A 79 -2.62 3.01 19.44
N SER A 80 -3.17 4.18 19.10
CA SER A 80 -4.40 4.30 18.30
C SER A 80 -4.28 3.75 16.87
N PHE A 81 -3.05 3.46 16.42
CA PHE A 81 -2.81 2.81 15.13
C PHE A 81 -3.52 1.47 15.01
N GLN A 82 -3.39 0.60 16.02
CA GLN A 82 -3.98 -0.75 15.97
C GLN A 82 -5.51 -0.69 16.02
N GLU A 83 -6.07 0.24 16.81
CA GLU A 83 -7.51 0.48 16.88
C GLU A 83 -8.06 0.92 15.51
N MET A 84 -7.39 1.86 14.84
CA MET A 84 -7.78 2.36 13.52
C MET A 84 -7.70 1.29 12.43
N VAL A 85 -6.70 0.40 12.47
CA VAL A 85 -6.64 -0.75 11.56
C VAL A 85 -7.73 -1.76 11.87
N THR A 86 -7.96 -2.07 13.15
CA THR A 86 -8.99 -3.03 13.58
C THR A 86 -10.39 -2.57 13.19
N ALA A 87 -10.68 -1.27 13.33
CA ALA A 87 -11.95 -0.69 12.90
C ALA A 87 -12.22 -0.91 11.40
N GLN A 88 -11.20 -0.80 10.55
CA GLN A 88 -11.33 -1.06 9.11
C GLN A 88 -11.67 -2.52 8.81
N LEU A 89 -11.26 -3.47 9.64
CA LEU A 89 -11.55 -4.90 9.42
C LEU A 89 -13.03 -5.24 9.69
N THR A 90 -13.78 -4.37 10.36
CA THR A 90 -15.19 -4.61 10.66
C THR A 90 -16.09 -4.32 9.44
N GLY A 91 -16.91 -5.29 9.06
CA GLY A 91 -17.96 -5.12 8.03
C GLY A 91 -17.48 -4.90 6.59
N THR A 92 -16.17 -4.98 6.32
CA THR A 92 -15.57 -4.50 5.07
C THR A 92 -14.74 -5.58 4.37
N LYS A 93 -14.80 -5.64 3.03
CA LYS A 93 -14.01 -6.56 2.20
C LYS A 93 -12.78 -5.86 1.63
N PHE A 94 -11.72 -5.79 2.41
CA PHE A 94 -10.38 -5.55 1.87
C PHE A 94 -9.80 -6.85 1.26
N GLY A 95 -8.79 -6.72 0.41
CA GLY A 95 -8.13 -7.87 -0.22
C GLY A 95 -6.60 -7.84 -0.16
N ALA A 96 -6.02 -6.81 0.47
CA ALA A 96 -4.58 -6.61 0.50
C ALA A 96 -4.13 -5.72 1.67
N MET A 97 -2.88 -5.91 2.09
CA MET A 97 -2.16 -4.89 2.85
C MET A 97 -1.63 -3.82 1.86
N PRO A 98 -1.76 -2.51 2.14
CA PRO A 98 -1.05 -1.48 1.37
C PRO A 98 0.45 -1.57 1.60
N GLU A 99 1.24 -0.69 0.96
CA GLU A 99 2.66 -0.55 1.30
C GLU A 99 2.86 -0.31 2.82
N VAL A 100 3.71 -1.14 3.42
CA VAL A 100 4.13 -1.06 4.82
C VAL A 100 5.54 -0.49 4.85
N ILE A 101 5.66 0.73 5.38
CA ILE A 101 6.93 1.46 5.38
C ILE A 101 7.82 1.01 6.53
N MET A 102 8.99 0.48 6.16
CA MET A 102 10.08 0.14 7.06
C MET A 102 11.29 0.97 6.67
N TRP A 103 12.08 1.42 7.65
CA TRP A 103 13.30 2.18 7.41
C TRP A 103 13.13 3.33 6.39
N HIS A 104 12.43 4.40 6.75
CA HIS A 104 12.19 5.56 5.88
C HIS A 104 13.14 6.70 6.27
N GLU A 105 13.91 7.23 5.33
CA GLU A 105 14.73 8.43 5.53
C GLU A 105 13.86 9.69 5.52
N ALA A 106 14.33 10.76 6.18
CA ALA A 106 13.58 12.01 6.13
C ALA A 106 13.57 12.55 4.69
N LYS A 107 12.38 12.81 4.14
CA LYS A 107 12.23 13.51 2.85
C LYS A 107 11.63 14.89 3.10
N GLY A 108 12.51 15.90 3.12
CA GLY A 108 12.12 17.29 3.37
C GLY A 108 11.52 17.51 4.77
N THR A 109 10.64 18.48 4.91
CA THR A 109 9.98 18.84 6.19
C THR A 109 8.70 18.05 6.48
N VAL A 110 8.19 17.29 5.50
CA VAL A 110 6.86 16.68 5.55
C VAL A 110 6.90 15.21 5.97
N ALA A 111 7.96 14.49 5.61
CA ALA A 111 8.16 13.09 5.99
C ALA A 111 9.40 12.97 6.88
N GLY A 112 9.19 12.92 8.20
CA GLY A 112 10.27 12.69 9.16
C GLY A 112 10.90 11.31 8.98
N LYS A 113 12.17 11.17 9.39
CA LYS A 113 12.86 9.87 9.44
C LYS A 113 12.11 8.93 10.38
N ALA A 114 11.79 7.72 9.92
CA ALA A 114 11.16 6.69 10.72
C ALA A 114 11.91 5.38 10.55
N VAL A 115 12.64 4.98 11.59
CA VAL A 115 13.27 3.66 11.67
C VAL A 115 12.26 2.71 12.27
N ILE A 116 11.41 2.13 11.42
CA ILE A 116 10.48 1.06 11.78
C ILE A 116 11.14 -0.23 11.33
N ALA A 117 11.66 -1.01 12.27
CA ALA A 117 12.35 -2.25 11.97
C ALA A 117 11.34 -3.36 11.60
N PRO A 118 11.73 -4.39 10.83
CA PRO A 118 10.85 -5.50 10.48
C PRO A 118 10.26 -6.27 11.68
N ASP A 119 10.93 -6.25 12.82
CA ASP A 119 10.51 -6.87 14.08
C ASP A 119 9.69 -5.94 15.00
N ASP A 120 9.42 -4.70 14.55
CA ASP A 120 8.56 -3.77 15.27
C ASP A 120 7.14 -4.34 15.45
N SER A 121 6.55 -4.14 16.63
CA SER A 121 5.23 -4.68 16.96
C SER A 121 4.13 -4.19 16.01
N ARG A 122 4.26 -3.01 15.42
CA ARG A 122 3.37 -2.50 14.36
C ARG A 122 3.46 -3.34 13.09
N VAL A 123 4.67 -3.74 12.70
CA VAL A 123 4.90 -4.57 11.52
C VAL A 123 4.39 -5.97 11.77
N ALA A 124 4.71 -6.57 12.92
CA ALA A 124 4.23 -7.88 13.32
C ALA A 124 2.69 -7.95 13.30
N PHE A 125 2.02 -6.94 13.88
CA PHE A 125 0.56 -6.82 13.85
C PHE A 125 -0.03 -6.83 12.42
N LEU A 126 0.59 -6.10 11.49
CA LEU A 126 0.15 -6.09 10.09
C LEU A 126 0.43 -7.41 9.37
N VAL A 127 1.58 -8.04 9.64
CA VAL A 127 1.91 -9.37 9.11
C VAL A 127 0.88 -10.41 9.57
N ASP A 128 0.47 -10.36 10.83
CA ASP A 128 -0.53 -11.29 11.37
C ASP A 128 -1.89 -11.09 10.70
N ILE A 129 -2.33 -9.84 10.47
CA ILE A 129 -3.54 -9.55 9.70
C ILE A 129 -3.43 -10.12 8.27
N ALA A 130 -2.31 -9.87 7.59
CA ALA A 130 -2.11 -10.35 6.22
C ALA A 130 -2.16 -11.89 6.15
N LYS A 131 -1.50 -12.56 7.10
CA LYS A 131 -1.51 -14.03 7.21
C LYS A 131 -2.90 -14.58 7.48
N GLN A 132 -3.62 -14.01 8.45
CA GLN A 132 -4.97 -14.47 8.82
C GLN A 132 -5.96 -14.39 7.65
N ASN A 133 -5.78 -13.40 6.76
CA ASN A 133 -6.67 -13.18 5.63
C ASN A 133 -6.13 -13.73 4.29
N GLY A 134 -4.93 -14.31 4.28
CA GLY A 134 -4.28 -14.76 3.03
C GLY A 134 -3.96 -13.62 2.07
N TRP A 135 -3.73 -12.41 2.58
CA TRP A 135 -3.49 -11.21 1.77
C TRP A 135 -2.01 -11.04 1.41
N PRO A 136 -1.71 -10.41 0.27
CA PRO A 136 -0.34 -9.96 -0.02
C PRO A 136 0.10 -8.91 1.02
N PHE A 137 1.38 -9.01 1.40
CA PHE A 137 2.07 -8.05 2.26
C PHE A 137 3.17 -7.34 1.46
N ILE A 138 3.09 -6.01 1.37
CA ILE A 138 3.98 -5.22 0.51
C ILE A 138 4.91 -4.41 1.41
N ALA A 139 6.19 -4.79 1.47
CA ALA A 139 7.20 -4.05 2.22
C ALA A 139 7.79 -2.91 1.38
N HIS A 140 7.78 -1.69 1.91
CA HIS A 140 8.50 -0.54 1.38
C HIS A 140 9.73 -0.31 2.26
N ILE A 141 10.93 -0.51 1.70
CA ILE A 141 12.21 -0.39 2.42
C ILE A 141 13.09 0.65 1.73
N GLU A 142 13.50 1.69 2.45
CA GLU A 142 14.56 2.58 1.99
C GLU A 142 15.89 2.19 2.67
N PHE A 143 16.79 1.52 1.93
CA PHE A 143 18.02 0.99 2.50
C PHE A 143 18.97 2.05 3.07
N ALA A 144 18.91 3.29 2.58
CA ALA A 144 19.62 4.41 3.21
C ALA A 144 19.14 4.64 4.66
N GLY A 145 17.85 4.42 4.91
CA GLY A 145 17.17 4.50 6.22
C GLY A 145 17.53 3.40 7.19
N ALA A 146 17.99 2.25 6.67
CA ALA A 146 18.33 1.08 7.46
C ALA A 146 19.69 1.21 8.17
N GLY A 147 20.45 2.29 7.93
CA GLY A 147 21.72 2.54 8.60
C GLY A 147 22.77 1.46 8.33
N VAL A 148 22.68 0.75 7.19
CA VAL A 148 23.59 -0.33 6.84
C VAL A 148 25.01 0.23 6.73
N THR A 149 25.86 -0.07 7.71
CA THR A 149 27.30 0.11 7.59
C THR A 149 27.74 -0.68 6.36
N ARG A 150 28.27 0.01 5.34
CA ARG A 150 28.95 -0.67 4.23
C ARG A 150 29.98 -1.61 4.86
N ARG A 151 29.80 -2.92 4.72
CA ARG A 151 30.92 -3.84 4.88
C ARG A 151 31.88 -3.50 3.74
N THR A 152 32.91 -2.74 4.06
CA THR A 152 34.10 -2.65 3.21
C THR A 152 34.73 -4.04 3.25
N SER A 153 34.51 -4.81 2.18
CA SER A 153 35.37 -5.95 1.85
C SER A 153 36.76 -5.46 1.47
#